data_AF-A0A562IAC1-F1
#
_entry.id   AF-A0A562IAC1-F1
#
_cell.length_a   1.000
_cell.length_b   1.000
_cell.length_c   1.000
_cell.angle_alpha   90.00
_cell.angle_beta   90.00
_cell.angle_gamma   90.00
#
_symmetry.space_group_name_H-M   'P 1'
#
loop_
_entity.id
_entity.type
_entity.pdbx_description
1 polymer ?
#
loop_
_entity_poly.entity_id
_entity_poly.type
_entity_poly.pdbx_seq_one_letter_code
_entity_poly.pdbx_strand_id
1 'polypeptide(L)'
;MKATQNPPTTGTVTTADLFRMAALYLRRHGWHQGTYYANTTDTPTPQACAVGAIGMACAGRRADHFYGLDFDTQVVFRQTVGVFTAYLDDHEPICAIDEDGFLIDEHTSPFSWNDDPGRTAEQVITALENAADEWDRLHTEGGEN
;
A
#
# COMPACT_ATOMS: atom_id res chain seq x y z
N MET A 1 -29.29 -28.45 -8.53
CA MET A 1 -28.19 -27.88 -9.32
C MET A 1 -27.27 -27.13 -8.39
N LYS A 2 -25.97 -27.43 -8.35
CA LYS A 2 -24.96 -26.54 -7.75
C LYS A 2 -24.42 -25.67 -8.88
N ALA A 3 -24.55 -24.36 -8.76
CA ALA A 3 -23.89 -23.44 -9.67
C ALA A 3 -22.39 -23.45 -9.37
N THR A 4 -21.60 -24.04 -10.26
CA THR A 4 -20.15 -23.83 -10.32
C THR A 4 -19.90 -22.59 -11.16
N GLN A 5 -19.88 -21.42 -10.52
CA GLN A 5 -19.24 -20.26 -11.14
C GLN A 5 -17.73 -20.48 -11.09
N ASN A 6 -17.11 -20.67 -12.25
CA ASN A 6 -15.70 -20.34 -12.42
C ASN A 6 -15.66 -18.84 -12.69
N PRO A 7 -15.22 -18.00 -11.74
CA PRO A 7 -14.99 -16.60 -12.06
C PRO A 7 -13.97 -16.54 -13.21
N PRO A 8 -14.18 -15.69 -14.23
CA PRO A 8 -13.15 -15.46 -15.23
C PRO A 8 -11.91 -14.93 -14.52
N THR A 9 -10.75 -15.55 -14.75
CA THR A 9 -9.46 -14.95 -14.38
C THR A 9 -9.36 -13.64 -15.14
N THR A 10 -9.63 -12.55 -14.43
CA THR A 10 -9.77 -11.20 -14.98
C THR A 10 -8.40 -10.54 -14.87
N GLY A 11 -7.57 -10.70 -15.90
CA GLY A 11 -6.27 -10.02 -16.02
C GLY A 11 -5.21 -10.43 -14.99
N THR A 12 -3.96 -10.04 -15.27
CA THR A 12 -2.89 -10.04 -14.27
C THR A 12 -3.11 -8.84 -13.35
N VAL A 13 -3.13 -9.05 -12.03
CA VAL A 13 -3.22 -7.95 -11.06
C VAL A 13 -1.96 -7.07 -11.16
N THR A 14 -2.14 -5.79 -11.44
CA THR A 14 -1.05 -4.81 -11.57
C THR A 14 -0.75 -4.12 -10.23
N THR A 15 0.38 -3.40 -10.15
CA THR A 15 0.68 -2.54 -8.98
C THR A 15 -0.37 -1.46 -8.77
N ALA A 16 -0.90 -0.86 -9.85
CA ALA A 16 -1.99 0.12 -9.75
C ALA A 16 -3.26 -0.50 -9.16
N ASP A 17 -3.60 -1.74 -9.54
CA ASP A 17 -4.74 -2.45 -8.95
C ASP A 17 -4.55 -2.66 -7.44
N LEU A 18 -3.34 -3.02 -7.00
CA LEU A 18 -3.02 -3.21 -5.58
C LEU A 18 -3.19 -1.91 -4.78
N PHE A 19 -2.76 -0.77 -5.33
CA PHE A 19 -2.96 0.53 -4.67
C PHE A 19 -4.44 0.92 -4.60
N ARG A 20 -5.21 0.73 -5.69
CA ARG A 20 -6.66 0.98 -5.69
C ARG A 20 -7.39 0.06 -4.70
N MET A 21 -6.97 -1.19 -4.59
CA MET A 21 -7.51 -2.13 -3.59
C MET A 21 -7.14 -1.72 -2.16
N ALA A 22 -5.92 -1.23 -1.91
CA ALA A 22 -5.52 -0.71 -0.62
C ALA A 22 -6.32 0.55 -0.23
N ALA A 23 -6.52 1.49 -1.17
CA ALA A 23 -7.37 2.66 -0.97
C ALA A 23 -8.83 2.26 -0.67
N LEU A 24 -9.36 1.29 -1.40
CA LEU A 24 -10.68 0.72 -1.16
C LEU A 24 -10.78 0.05 0.22
N TYR A 25 -9.74 -0.65 0.65
CA TYR A 25 -9.66 -1.27 1.98
C TYR A 25 -9.78 -0.20 3.07
N LEU A 26 -8.96 0.86 3.00
CA LEU A 26 -8.99 1.94 3.99
C LEU A 26 -10.34 2.65 4.05
N ARG A 27 -10.99 2.89 2.90
CA ARG A 27 -12.36 3.45 2.87
C ARG A 27 -13.39 2.57 3.57
N ARG A 28 -13.24 1.24 3.49
CA ARG A 28 -14.23 0.28 4.01
C ARG A 28 -13.98 -0.08 5.47
N HIS A 29 -12.72 -0.19 5.86
CA HIS A 29 -12.31 -0.78 7.14
C HIS A 29 -11.63 0.23 8.06
N GLY A 30 -11.29 1.41 7.54
CA GLY A 30 -10.70 2.52 8.26
C GLY A 30 -9.18 2.53 8.24
N TRP A 31 -8.64 3.72 8.45
CA TRP A 31 -7.23 4.03 8.53
C TRP A 31 -6.80 4.24 9.99
N HIS A 32 -5.55 3.88 10.32
CA HIS A 32 -4.97 4.20 11.62
C HIS A 32 -3.45 4.45 11.55
N GLN A 33 -2.91 5.03 12.64
CA GLN A 33 -1.49 5.35 12.82
C GLN A 33 -0.81 4.51 13.92
N GLY A 34 0.50 4.38 13.85
CA GLY A 34 1.39 3.90 14.92
C GLY A 34 1.64 2.39 14.98
N THR A 35 0.82 1.59 14.29
CA THR A 35 0.99 0.14 14.13
C THR A 35 0.55 -0.30 12.73
N TYR A 36 0.78 -1.57 12.38
CA TYR A 36 0.43 -2.11 11.06
C TYR A 36 -1.08 -2.33 10.89
N TYR A 37 -1.70 -2.91 11.93
CA TYR A 37 -3.14 -3.01 12.11
C TYR A 37 -3.50 -2.48 13.49
N ALA A 38 -4.72 -1.99 13.65
CA ALA A 38 -5.23 -1.58 14.96
C ALA A 38 -5.36 -2.80 15.87
N ASN A 39 -4.71 -2.76 17.04
CA ASN A 39 -4.70 -3.85 18.02
C ASN A 39 -6.05 -4.11 18.71
N THR A 40 -7.07 -3.29 18.42
CA THR A 40 -8.31 -3.23 19.18
C THR A 40 -9.43 -4.08 18.61
N THR A 41 -9.22 -4.79 17.50
CA THR A 41 -10.29 -5.52 16.82
C THR A 41 -9.86 -6.91 16.37
N ASP A 42 -10.48 -7.94 16.96
CA ASP A 42 -10.45 -9.35 16.49
C ASP A 42 -11.33 -9.52 15.25
N THR A 43 -11.06 -8.73 14.22
CA THR A 43 -11.75 -8.81 12.93
C THR A 43 -10.79 -9.31 11.85
N PRO A 44 -11.29 -10.04 10.84
CA PRO A 44 -10.48 -10.43 9.69
C PRO A 44 -9.97 -9.24 8.87
N THR A 45 -10.62 -8.08 8.97
CA THR A 45 -10.31 -6.83 8.26
C THR A 45 -10.25 -5.66 9.25
N PRO A 46 -9.19 -5.57 10.07
CA PRO A 46 -9.00 -4.49 11.04
C PRO A 46 -8.62 -3.17 10.36
N GLN A 47 -8.77 -2.04 11.04
CA GLN A 47 -8.17 -0.78 10.55
C GLN A 47 -6.67 -0.98 10.31
N ALA A 48 -6.13 -0.34 9.28
CA ALA A 48 -4.73 -0.49 8.88
C ALA A 48 -4.05 0.86 8.62
N CYS A 49 -2.73 0.89 8.72
CA CYS A 49 -1.93 1.95 8.11
C CYS A 49 -1.86 1.77 6.58
N ALA A 50 -1.24 2.72 5.86
CA ALA A 50 -1.03 2.63 4.42
C ALA A 50 -0.37 1.30 3.98
N VAL A 51 0.74 0.93 4.65
CA VAL A 51 1.48 -0.31 4.34
C VAL A 51 0.67 -1.55 4.71
N GLY A 52 -0.09 -1.50 5.81
CA GLY A 52 -1.02 -2.56 6.20
C GLY A 52 -2.10 -2.82 5.17
N ALA A 53 -2.67 -1.76 4.60
CA ALA A 53 -3.65 -1.88 3.53
C ALA A 53 -3.05 -2.45 2.24
N ILE A 54 -1.81 -2.08 1.88
CA ILE A 54 -1.07 -2.71 0.78
C ILE A 54 -0.86 -4.21 1.05
N GLY A 55 -0.48 -4.57 2.28
CA GLY A 55 -0.34 -5.97 2.68
C GLY A 55 -1.63 -6.77 2.53
N MET A 56 -2.76 -6.20 2.94
CA MET A 56 -4.07 -6.81 2.74
C MET A 56 -4.41 -6.97 1.25
N ALA A 57 -4.14 -5.96 0.43
CA ALA A 57 -4.38 -6.01 -1.01
C ALA A 57 -3.55 -7.09 -1.71
N CYS A 58 -2.29 -7.27 -1.30
CA CYS A 58 -1.39 -8.30 -1.85
C CYS A 58 -1.79 -9.71 -1.39
N ALA A 59 -2.10 -9.88 -0.11
CA ALA A 59 -2.28 -11.20 0.48
C ALA A 59 -3.71 -11.74 0.41
N GLY A 60 -4.70 -10.85 0.20
CA GLY A 60 -6.14 -11.18 0.27
C GLY A 60 -6.61 -11.61 1.65
N ARG A 61 -5.75 -11.51 2.68
CA ARG A 61 -6.00 -11.91 4.07
C ARG A 61 -5.13 -11.09 5.01
N ARG A 62 -5.56 -10.99 6.27
CA ARG A 62 -4.71 -10.45 7.34
C ARG A 62 -3.48 -11.34 7.53
N ALA A 63 -2.31 -10.70 7.56
CA ALA A 63 -1.05 -11.29 7.99
C ALA A 63 -0.42 -10.36 9.03
N ASP A 64 -0.20 -10.86 10.26
CA ASP A 64 0.30 -10.01 11.36
C ASP A 64 1.71 -9.47 11.09
N HIS A 65 2.48 -10.12 10.22
CA HIS A 65 3.77 -9.64 9.74
C HIS A 65 4.01 -10.14 8.31
N PHE A 66 4.77 -9.38 7.52
CA PHE A 66 5.14 -9.75 6.14
C PHE A 66 5.84 -11.12 6.05
N TYR A 67 6.62 -11.55 7.07
CA TYR A 67 7.28 -12.87 7.09
C TYR A 67 6.30 -14.04 7.19
N GLY A 68 5.03 -13.79 7.55
CA GLY A 68 3.98 -14.81 7.56
C GLY A 68 3.35 -15.07 6.19
N LEU A 69 3.75 -14.31 5.16
CA LEU A 69 3.29 -14.49 3.78
C LEU A 69 4.13 -15.55 3.05
N ASP A 70 3.56 -16.20 2.04
CA ASP A 70 4.33 -17.01 1.09
C ASP A 70 5.29 -16.13 0.27
N PHE A 71 6.34 -16.76 -0.27
CA PHE A 71 7.46 -16.03 -0.90
C PHE A 71 7.00 -15.13 -2.06
N ASP A 72 6.10 -15.62 -2.91
CA ASP A 72 5.61 -14.86 -4.07
C ASP A 72 4.84 -13.62 -3.61
N THR A 73 3.97 -13.76 -2.60
CA THR A 73 3.27 -12.62 -2.01
C THR A 73 4.24 -11.63 -1.34
N GLN A 74 5.32 -12.10 -0.72
CA GLN A 74 6.36 -11.22 -0.15
C GLN A 74 7.11 -10.42 -1.23
N VAL A 75 7.31 -10.99 -2.41
CA VAL A 75 7.94 -10.29 -3.54
C VAL A 75 7.01 -9.19 -4.04
N VAL A 76 5.75 -9.52 -4.31
CA VAL A 76 4.74 -8.53 -4.76
C VAL A 76 4.58 -7.41 -3.73
N PHE A 77 4.42 -7.74 -2.45
CA PHE A 77 4.31 -6.76 -1.38
C PHE A 77 5.49 -5.79 -1.33
N ARG A 78 6.73 -6.29 -1.38
CA ARG A 78 7.93 -5.43 -1.36
C ARG A 78 8.03 -4.55 -2.58
N GLN A 79 7.68 -5.07 -3.76
CA GLN A 79 7.65 -4.26 -4.99
C GLN A 79 6.61 -3.14 -4.89
N THR A 80 5.38 -3.45 -4.44
CA THR A 80 4.32 -2.46 -4.29
C THR A 80 4.68 -1.40 -3.25
N VAL A 81 5.25 -1.78 -2.10
CA VAL A 81 5.73 -0.82 -1.10
C VAL A 81 6.87 0.04 -1.67
N GLY A 82 7.82 -0.55 -2.40
CA GLY A 82 8.91 0.20 -3.04
C GLY A 82 8.42 1.23 -4.07
N VAL A 83 7.40 0.88 -4.86
CA VAL A 83 6.77 1.84 -5.78
C VAL A 83 6.07 2.97 -5.01
N PHE A 84 5.42 2.65 -3.89
CA PHE A 84 4.79 3.69 -3.07
C PHE A 84 5.83 4.60 -2.42
N THR A 85 6.94 4.05 -1.93
CA THR A 85 8.08 4.85 -1.44
C THR A 85 8.60 5.79 -2.51
N ALA A 86 8.84 5.31 -3.73
CA ALA A 86 9.29 6.16 -4.83
C ALA A 86 8.29 7.29 -5.15
N TYR A 87 6.99 6.98 -5.16
CA TYR A 87 5.95 8.01 -5.30
C TYR A 87 6.02 9.05 -4.17
N LEU A 88 6.19 8.61 -2.92
CA LEU A 88 6.28 9.54 -1.79
C LEU A 88 7.54 10.41 -1.87
N ASP A 89 8.66 9.89 -2.33
CA ASP A 89 9.89 10.67 -2.52
C ASP A 89 9.71 11.81 -3.52
N ASP A 90 9.00 11.55 -4.62
CA ASP A 90 8.79 12.54 -5.67
C ASP A 90 7.74 13.60 -5.29
N HIS A 91 6.77 13.24 -4.45
CA HIS A 91 5.58 14.06 -4.21
C HIS A 91 5.44 14.61 -2.80
N GLU A 92 5.88 13.87 -1.78
CA GLU A 92 5.78 14.24 -0.37
C GLU A 92 7.07 13.87 0.40
N PRO A 93 8.25 14.39 -0.01
CA PRO A 93 9.52 13.99 0.56
C PRO A 93 9.60 14.34 2.05
N ILE A 94 9.86 13.33 2.87
CA ILE A 94 10.22 13.50 4.28
C ILE A 94 11.69 13.12 4.44
N CYS A 95 12.54 14.14 4.50
CA CYS A 95 13.95 13.94 4.83
C CYS A 95 14.10 13.74 6.35
N ALA A 96 14.58 12.58 6.77
CA ALA A 96 15.06 12.41 8.14
C ALA A 96 16.44 13.07 8.25
N ILE A 97 16.57 14.09 9.10
CA ILE A 97 17.83 14.78 9.37
C ILE A 97 18.19 14.54 10.84
N ASP A 98 19.44 14.21 11.14
CA ASP A 98 19.91 14.06 12.53
C ASP A 98 20.12 15.41 13.22
N GLU A 99 20.46 15.36 14.50
CA GLU A 99 20.72 16.56 15.31
C GLU A 99 21.88 17.40 14.78
N ASP A 100 22.79 16.80 14.01
CA ASP A 100 23.97 17.43 13.41
C ASP A 100 23.69 17.98 11.99
N GLY A 101 22.48 17.79 11.48
CA GLY A 101 22.06 18.30 10.17
C GLY A 101 22.37 17.36 9.00
N PHE A 102 22.72 16.10 9.24
CA PHE A 102 22.99 15.11 8.20
C PHE A 102 21.73 14.32 7.83
N LEU A 103 21.58 14.03 6.53
CA LEU A 103 20.52 13.18 6.01
C LEU A 103 20.72 11.74 6.51
N ILE A 104 19.76 11.23 7.28
CA ILE A 104 19.75 9.87 7.83
C ILE A 104 19.09 8.90 6.86
N ASP A 105 18.04 9.34 6.18
CA ASP A 105 17.28 8.54 5.23
C ASP A 105 17.03 9.36 3.97
N GLU A 106 17.47 8.82 2.84
CA GLU A 106 17.26 9.42 1.51
C GLU A 106 15.85 9.14 0.98
N HIS A 107 15.14 8.19 1.59
CA HIS A 107 13.81 7.80 1.21
C HIS A 107 12.78 8.12 2.29
N THR A 108 11.59 8.48 1.84
CA THR A 108 10.41 8.71 2.65
C THR A 108 9.88 7.35 3.10
N SER A 109 10.13 7.01 4.36
CA SER A 109 9.52 5.85 4.99
C SER A 109 7.98 5.97 4.92
N PRO A 110 7.28 5.03 4.24
CA PRO A 110 5.81 5.08 4.16
C PRO A 110 5.14 4.93 5.54
N PHE A 111 5.84 4.31 6.50
CA PHE A 111 5.40 4.22 7.88
C PHE A 111 5.46 5.58 8.57
N SER A 112 6.60 6.26 8.48
CA SER A 112 6.78 7.59 9.09
C SER A 112 5.86 8.62 8.45
N TRP A 113 5.69 8.58 7.13
CA TRP A 113 4.77 9.44 6.40
C TRP A 113 3.29 9.22 6.79
N ASN A 114 2.89 7.95 7.02
CA ASN A 114 1.56 7.61 7.52
C ASN A 114 1.35 8.13 8.96
N ASP A 115 2.39 8.04 9.79
CA ASP A 115 2.32 8.35 11.22
C ASP A 115 2.59 9.83 11.54
N ASP A 116 2.73 10.68 10.52
CA ASP A 116 2.78 12.13 10.71
C ASP A 116 1.53 12.60 11.49
N PRO A 117 1.66 13.38 12.60
CA PRO A 117 0.53 13.77 13.43
C PRO A 117 -0.56 14.58 12.71
N GLY A 118 -0.23 15.23 11.60
CA GLY A 118 -1.17 15.97 10.75
C GLY A 118 -1.79 15.13 9.64
N ARG A 119 -1.35 13.88 9.45
CA ARG A 119 -1.86 12.99 8.39
C ARG A 119 -3.33 12.65 8.65
N THR A 120 -4.08 12.56 7.56
CA THR A 120 -5.50 12.17 7.57
C THR A 120 -5.74 10.93 6.71
N ALA A 121 -6.84 10.23 6.97
CA ALA A 121 -7.25 9.08 6.18
C ALA A 121 -7.42 9.45 4.70
N GLU A 122 -8.02 10.61 4.43
CA GLU A 122 -8.27 11.12 3.09
C GLU A 122 -6.95 11.33 2.33
N GLN A 123 -5.95 11.94 2.95
CA GLN A 123 -4.62 12.11 2.32
C GLN A 123 -3.97 10.76 2.00
N VAL A 124 -4.08 9.78 2.91
CA VAL A 124 -3.51 8.44 2.68
C VAL A 124 -4.20 7.72 1.52
N ILE A 125 -5.53 7.77 1.48
CA ILE A 125 -6.33 7.20 0.40
C ILE A 125 -5.99 7.89 -0.93
N THR A 126 -5.94 9.23 -0.96
CA THR A 126 -5.60 9.99 -2.17
C THR A 126 -4.18 9.70 -2.66
N ALA A 127 -3.20 9.57 -1.78
CA ALA A 127 -1.84 9.24 -2.19
C ALA A 127 -1.76 7.85 -2.84
N LEU A 128 -2.47 6.84 -2.31
CA LEU A 128 -2.55 5.51 -2.92
C LEU A 128 -3.21 5.58 -4.30
N GLU A 129 -4.28 6.35 -4.47
CA GLU A 129 -4.95 6.51 -5.76
C GLU A 129 -4.07 7.23 -6.78
N ASN A 130 -3.39 8.30 -6.37
CA ASN A 130 -2.44 9.02 -7.23
C ASN A 130 -1.24 8.14 -7.61
N ALA A 131 -0.72 7.33 -6.70
CA ALA A 131 0.35 6.38 -7.00
C ALA A 131 -0.11 5.31 -8.02
N ALA A 132 -1.37 4.90 -7.96
CA ALA A 132 -1.96 4.01 -8.96
C ALA A 132 -2.05 4.67 -10.34
N ASP A 133 -2.53 5.92 -10.39
CA ASP A 133 -2.67 6.66 -11.64
C ASP A 133 -1.31 6.99 -12.27
N GLU A 134 -0.31 7.30 -11.45
CA GLU A 134 1.07 7.51 -11.88
C GLU A 134 1.69 6.21 -12.41
N TRP A 135 1.46 5.08 -11.73
CA TRP A 135 1.89 3.78 -12.23
C TRP A 135 1.32 3.48 -13.61
N ASP A 136 0.00 3.65 -13.79
CA ASP A 136 -0.65 3.43 -15.08
C ASP A 136 -0.11 4.36 -16.16
N ARG A 137 0.13 5.64 -15.83
CA ARG A 137 0.72 6.63 -16.74
C ARG A 137 2.12 6.22 -17.22
N LEU A 138 2.92 5.62 -16.34
CA LEU A 138 4.28 5.17 -16.64
C LEU A 138 4.34 3.80 -17.33
N HIS A 139 3.29 2.97 -17.16
CA HIS A 139 3.26 1.57 -17.60
C HIS A 139 2.13 1.27 -18.59
N THR A 140 1.67 2.24 -19.36
CA THR A 140 0.77 2.01 -20.51
C THR A 140 1.44 1.08 -21.53
N GLU A 141 1.11 -0.21 -21.48
CA GLU A 141 1.41 -1.14 -22.58
C GLU A 141 0.51 -0.80 -23.78
N GLY A 142 1.08 -0.06 -24.74
CA GLY A 142 0.41 0.30 -25.99
C GLY A 142 1.19 1.22 -26.93
N GLY A 143 2.53 1.25 -26.85
CA GLY A 143 3.38 1.89 -27.86
C GLY A 143 3.95 0.84 -28.81
N GLU A 144 3.45 0.81 -30.04
CA GLU A 144 3.97 -0.02 -31.13
C GLU A 144 5.48 0.21 -31.35
N ASN A 145 6.23 -0.88 -31.49
CA ASN A 145 7.44 -0.97 -32.33
C ASN A 145 7.60 -2.40 -32.83
#